data_AF-A0AAU7MCB5-F1
#
_entry.id   AF-A0AAU7MCB5-F1
#
_cell.length_a   1.000
_cell.length_b   1.000
_cell.length_c   1.000
_cell.angle_alpha   90.00
_cell.angle_beta   90.00
_cell.angle_gamma   90.00
#
_symmetry.space_group_name_H-M   'P 1'
#
loop_
_entity.id
_entity.type
_entity.pdbx_description
1 polymer ?
#
loop_
_entity_poly.entity_id
_entity_poly.type
_entity_poly.pdbx_seq_one_letter_code
_entity_poly.pdbx_strand_id
1 'polypeptide(L)'
;MRVRPITPELLVAELAERCVATDVPGRLRVAVDGPPAARPDELAAALVDPLRAAGRPALHVRAADFLRPASVRLEHGRTNSDAYYESWIDEPGLRREVLDPAGPDGSGRLLPSLWDPVTDRASRAEYVTLPPGGVVLVSGGLLLGGGLVFDLAVHLVLTPAALARRTDPASAWTLPAFARYADEVAPASFADVVVRADDPRHPALVERD
;
A
#
# COMPACT_ATOMS: atom_id res chain seq x y z
N MET A 1 -10.52 2.52 22.45
CA MET A 1 -9.42 2.42 21.48
C MET A 1 -8.12 2.22 22.23
N ARG A 2 -7.60 1.00 22.24
CA ARG A 2 -6.39 0.60 22.96
C ARG A 2 -5.20 0.63 22.01
N VAL A 3 -4.03 1.05 22.50
CA VAL A 3 -2.78 0.97 21.74
C VAL A 3 -1.91 -0.11 22.36
N ARG A 4 -1.58 -1.16 21.59
CA ARG A 4 -0.75 -2.27 22.02
C ARG A 4 0.61 -2.22 21.31
N PRO A 5 1.72 -2.01 22.04
CA PRO A 5 3.06 -2.16 21.47
C PRO A 5 3.26 -3.56 20.90
N ILE A 6 3.95 -3.65 19.77
CA ILE A 6 4.24 -4.90 19.07
C ILE A 6 5.65 -4.81 18.47
N THR A 7 6.38 -5.94 18.40
CA THR A 7 7.66 -5.94 17.66
C THR A 7 7.40 -6.00 16.17
N PRO A 8 8.33 -5.55 15.30
CA PRO A 8 8.18 -5.68 13.86
C PRO A 8 7.93 -7.13 13.40
N GLU A 9 8.58 -8.10 14.02
CA GLU A 9 8.45 -9.52 13.67
C GLU A 9 7.07 -10.07 14.06
N LEU A 10 6.57 -9.70 15.25
CA LEU A 10 5.24 -10.12 15.69
C LEU A 10 4.14 -9.42 14.88
N LEU A 11 4.36 -8.17 14.44
CA LEU A 11 3.43 -7.49 13.54
C LEU A 11 3.29 -8.24 12.21
N VAL A 12 4.41 -8.67 11.62
CA VAL A 12 4.40 -9.46 10.39
C VAL A 12 3.66 -10.79 10.61
N ALA A 13 3.91 -11.48 11.72
CA ALA A 13 3.24 -12.73 12.06
C ALA A 13 1.72 -12.55 12.21
N GLU A 14 1.27 -11.59 13.03
CA GLU A 14 -0.15 -11.32 13.25
C GLU A 14 -0.88 -10.90 11.96
N LEU A 15 -0.23 -10.10 11.11
CA LEU A 15 -0.79 -9.70 9.81
C LEU A 15 -0.86 -10.88 8.83
N ALA A 16 0.16 -11.74 8.79
CA ALA A 16 0.14 -12.94 7.95
C ALA A 16 -0.96 -13.90 8.39
N GLU A 17 -1.12 -14.14 9.69
CA GLU A 17 -2.22 -14.95 10.25
C GLU A 17 -3.58 -14.37 9.87
N ARG A 18 -3.75 -13.05 9.96
CA ARG A 18 -4.99 -12.39 9.56
C ARG A 18 -5.29 -12.55 8.07
N CYS A 19 -4.29 -12.44 7.20
CA CYS A 19 -4.44 -12.70 5.77
C CYS A 19 -4.83 -14.16 5.50
N VAL A 20 -4.22 -15.11 6.21
CA VAL A 20 -4.53 -16.54 6.09
C VAL A 20 -5.96 -16.85 6.53
N ALA A 21 -6.42 -16.22 7.60
CA ALA A 21 -7.77 -16.37 8.14
C ALA A 21 -8.85 -15.64 7.30
N THR A 22 -8.46 -14.75 6.38
CA THR A 22 -9.41 -14.02 5.54
C THR A 22 -9.75 -14.88 4.31
N ASP A 23 -10.98 -15.37 4.28
CA ASP A 23 -11.52 -16.13 3.15
C ASP A 23 -12.25 -15.21 2.17
N VAL A 24 -11.82 -15.25 0.91
CA VAL A 24 -12.43 -14.49 -0.18
C VAL A 24 -12.48 -15.35 -1.45
N PRO A 25 -13.50 -15.17 -2.30
CA PRO A 25 -13.47 -15.74 -3.64
C PRO A 25 -12.28 -15.21 -4.44
N GLY A 26 -11.56 -16.10 -5.14
CA GLY A 26 -10.43 -15.71 -5.99
C GLY A 26 -9.12 -15.54 -5.21
N ARG A 27 -8.62 -14.31 -5.09
CA ARG A 27 -7.37 -13.96 -4.36
C ARG A 27 -7.63 -12.81 -3.41
N LEU A 28 -6.94 -12.82 -2.27
CA LEU A 28 -7.02 -11.75 -1.28
C LEU A 28 -6.26 -10.51 -1.78
N ARG A 29 -6.93 -9.37 -1.86
CA ARG A 29 -6.34 -8.06 -2.19
C ARG A 29 -6.09 -7.29 -0.91
N VAL A 30 -4.82 -7.10 -0.57
CA VAL A 30 -4.40 -6.44 0.67
C VAL A 30 -3.74 -5.11 0.36
N ALA A 31 -4.23 -4.02 0.96
CA ALA A 31 -3.51 -2.76 0.98
C ALA A 31 -2.57 -2.71 2.20
N VAL A 32 -1.32 -2.31 1.96
CA VAL A 32 -0.38 -1.85 2.99
C VAL A 32 -0.15 -0.37 2.73
N ASP A 33 -1.04 0.45 3.27
CA ASP A 33 -1.12 1.88 3.02
C ASP A 33 -0.35 2.67 4.08
N GLY A 34 0.38 3.70 3.65
CA GLY A 34 1.03 4.65 4.54
C GLY A 34 2.00 5.55 3.78
N PRO A 35 2.40 6.70 4.35
CA PRO A 35 3.39 7.55 3.70
C PRO A 35 4.73 6.78 3.55
N PRO A 36 5.58 7.11 2.55
CA PRO A 36 6.88 6.44 2.37
C PRO A 36 7.74 6.39 3.63
N ALA A 37 7.66 7.41 4.50
CA ALA A 37 8.34 7.45 5.79
C ALA A 37 7.92 6.34 6.79
N ALA A 38 6.74 5.74 6.59
CA ALA A 38 6.23 4.59 7.34
C ALA A 38 6.77 3.25 6.82
N ARG A 39 7.41 3.24 5.64
CA ARG A 39 7.99 2.07 5.00
C ARG A 39 6.98 0.95 4.69
N PRO A 40 5.80 1.25 4.09
CA PRO A 40 4.80 0.23 3.75
C PRO A 40 5.35 -0.87 2.82
N ASP A 41 6.25 -0.50 1.90
CA ASP A 41 6.90 -1.44 0.99
C ASP A 41 7.71 -2.51 1.73
N GLU A 42 8.39 -2.14 2.82
CA GLU A 42 9.19 -3.07 3.63
C GLU A 42 8.28 -4.03 4.40
N LEU A 43 7.17 -3.54 4.96
CA LEU A 43 6.19 -4.40 5.62
C LEU A 43 5.54 -5.37 4.64
N ALA A 44 5.12 -4.89 3.47
CA ALA A 44 4.53 -5.75 2.44
C ALA A 44 5.53 -6.81 1.95
N ALA A 45 6.79 -6.45 1.71
CA ALA A 45 7.82 -7.42 1.35
C ALA A 45 8.03 -8.48 2.45
N ALA A 46 8.03 -8.07 3.72
CA ALA A 46 8.18 -8.97 4.86
C ALA A 46 7.01 -9.97 5.04
N LEU A 47 5.83 -9.67 4.50
CA LEU A 47 4.67 -10.57 4.53
C LEU A 47 4.74 -11.71 3.49
N VAL A 48 5.55 -11.56 2.43
CA VAL A 48 5.56 -12.51 1.30
C VAL A 48 5.96 -13.93 1.74
N ASP A 49 7.06 -14.07 2.47
CA ASP A 49 7.58 -15.38 2.86
C ASP A 49 6.69 -16.09 3.91
N PRO A 50 6.21 -15.42 4.97
CA PRO A 50 5.24 -16.01 5.90
C PRO A 50 3.96 -16.50 5.23
N LEU A 51 3.40 -15.71 4.29
CA LEU A 51 2.20 -16.12 3.54
C LEU A 51 2.48 -17.34 2.67
N ARG A 52 3.62 -17.35 1.96
CA ARG A 52 4.03 -18.50 1.14
C ARG A 52 4.22 -19.75 2.01
N ALA A 53 4.84 -19.62 3.18
CA ALA A 53 5.03 -20.72 4.13
C ALA A 53 3.69 -21.27 4.65
N ALA A 54 2.67 -20.41 4.79
CA ALA A 54 1.31 -20.81 5.13
C ALA A 54 0.49 -21.37 3.94
N GLY A 55 1.12 -21.63 2.79
CA GLY A 55 0.45 -22.18 1.60
C GLY A 55 -0.36 -21.16 0.82
N ARG A 56 -0.17 -19.85 1.06
CA ARG A 56 -0.82 -18.74 0.35
C ARG A 56 0.22 -18.02 -0.52
N PRO A 57 0.36 -18.35 -1.82
CA PRO A 57 1.30 -17.64 -2.69
C PRO A 57 1.03 -16.13 -2.68
N ALA A 58 2.06 -15.33 -2.46
CA ALA A 58 1.94 -13.88 -2.34
C ALA A 58 2.69 -13.16 -3.48
N LEU A 59 2.06 -12.14 -4.05
CA LEU A 59 2.67 -11.19 -4.99
C LEU A 59 2.65 -9.80 -4.36
N HIS A 60 3.82 -9.17 -4.26
CA HIS A 60 3.96 -7.79 -3.81
C HIS A 60 4.02 -6.86 -5.03
N VAL A 61 3.17 -5.84 -5.02
CA VAL A 61 3.08 -4.78 -6.03
C VAL A 61 3.23 -3.44 -5.32
N ARG A 62 4.13 -2.58 -5.78
CA ARG A 62 4.28 -1.22 -5.23
C ARG A 62 3.49 -0.24 -6.07
N ALA A 63 2.76 0.67 -5.43
CA ALA A 63 2.07 1.74 -6.14
C ALA A 63 3.05 2.69 -6.87
N ALA A 64 4.30 2.76 -6.40
CA ALA A 64 5.38 3.49 -7.09
C ALA A 64 5.70 2.92 -8.49
N ASP A 65 5.39 1.66 -8.75
CA ASP A 65 5.55 1.00 -10.07
C ASP A 65 4.33 1.20 -10.98
N PHE A 66 3.33 1.94 -10.50
CA PHE A 66 2.08 2.30 -11.18
C PHE A 66 1.89 3.83 -11.17
N LEU A 67 2.98 4.58 -11.24
CA LEU A 67 2.91 6.03 -11.41
C LEU A 67 2.55 6.36 -12.86
N ARG A 68 1.79 7.44 -13.07
CA ARG A 68 1.56 7.99 -14.43
C ARG A 68 2.89 8.45 -15.07
N PRO A 69 2.98 8.69 -16.38
CA PRO A 69 4.17 9.29 -16.98
C PRO A 69 4.51 10.67 -16.37
N ALA A 70 5.79 11.05 -16.34
CA ALA A 70 6.19 12.34 -15.75
C ALA A 70 5.55 13.54 -16.46
N SER A 71 5.27 13.43 -17.76
CA SER A 71 4.57 14.46 -18.53
C SER A 71 3.17 14.76 -18.00
N VAL A 72 2.53 13.79 -17.35
CA VAL A 72 1.21 13.96 -16.71
C VAL A 72 1.40 14.37 -15.25
N ARG A 73 2.19 13.62 -14.47
CA ARG A 73 2.38 13.89 -13.04
C ARG A 73 2.92 15.28 -12.72
N LEU A 74 3.82 15.78 -13.56
CA LEU A 74 4.57 17.00 -13.31
C LEU A 74 4.00 18.20 -14.06
N GLU A 75 2.85 18.06 -14.74
CA GLU A 75 2.24 19.12 -15.56
C GLU A 75 1.87 20.36 -14.73
N HIS A 76 1.53 20.16 -13.46
CA HIS A 76 1.22 21.21 -12.49
C HIS A 76 2.40 21.61 -11.60
N GLY A 77 3.63 21.19 -11.95
CA GLY A 77 4.86 21.46 -11.22
C GLY A 77 5.43 20.25 -10.50
N ARG A 78 6.75 20.24 -10.29
CA ARG A 78 7.49 19.10 -9.71
C ARG A 78 7.22 18.86 -8.23
N THR A 79 6.70 19.87 -7.54
CA THR A 79 6.49 19.88 -6.08
C THR A 79 5.07 20.31 -5.73
N ASN A 80 4.10 20.01 -6.60
CA ASN A 80 2.70 20.30 -6.37
C ASN A 80 2.06 19.17 -5.54
N SER A 81 1.75 19.46 -4.27
CA SER A 81 1.18 18.47 -3.35
C SER A 81 -0.23 18.01 -3.72
N ASP A 82 -1.04 18.88 -4.34
CA ASP A 82 -2.39 18.51 -4.77
C ASP A 82 -2.33 17.52 -5.94
N ALA A 83 -1.46 17.78 -6.93
CA ALA A 83 -1.23 16.84 -8.01
C ALA A 83 -0.68 15.50 -7.50
N TYR A 84 0.24 15.53 -6.52
CA TYR A 84 0.75 14.32 -5.87
C TYR A 84 -0.36 13.50 -5.22
N TYR A 85 -1.30 14.17 -4.54
CA TYR A 85 -2.44 13.52 -3.91
C TYR A 85 -3.44 12.94 -4.91
N GLU A 86 -3.81 13.71 -5.93
CA GLU A 86 -4.98 13.44 -6.76
C GLU A 86 -4.68 12.58 -8.00
N SER A 87 -3.44 12.61 -8.52
CA SER A 87 -3.23 12.16 -9.90
C SER A 87 -1.91 11.45 -10.17
N TRP A 88 -1.00 11.32 -9.19
CA TRP A 88 0.29 10.68 -9.46
C TRP A 88 0.21 9.18 -9.69
N ILE A 89 -0.61 8.49 -8.91
CA ILE A 89 -0.84 7.06 -9.04
C ILE A 89 -1.82 6.83 -10.20
N ASP A 90 -1.46 5.92 -11.12
CA ASP A 90 -2.37 5.39 -12.14
C ASP A 90 -3.32 4.36 -11.49
N GLU A 91 -4.26 4.84 -10.67
CA GLU A 91 -5.30 3.98 -10.07
C GLU A 91 -6.08 3.17 -11.12
N PRO A 92 -6.47 3.73 -12.29
CA PRO A 92 -7.05 2.92 -13.37
C PRO A 92 -6.15 1.78 -13.84
N GLY A 93 -4.85 2.02 -14.01
CA GLY A 93 -3.87 1.00 -14.35
C GLY A 93 -3.74 -0.07 -13.27
N LEU A 94 -3.61 0.34 -12.01
CA LEU A 94 -3.51 -0.59 -10.87
C LEU A 94 -4.77 -1.45 -10.73
N ARG A 95 -5.95 -0.86 -10.91
CA ARG A 95 -7.22 -1.59 -10.91
C ARG A 95 -7.27 -2.62 -12.03
N ARG A 96 -7.05 -2.18 -13.28
CA ARG A 96 -7.18 -3.02 -14.48
C ARG A 96 -6.15 -4.16 -14.52
N GLU A 97 -4.92 -3.90 -14.10
CA GLU A 97 -3.81 -4.84 -14.27
C GLU A 97 -3.54 -5.70 -13.02
N VAL A 98 -4.08 -5.31 -11.86
CA VAL A 98 -3.77 -5.98 -10.58
C VAL A 98 -5.04 -6.35 -9.81
N LEU A 99 -5.88 -5.38 -9.44
CA LEU A 99 -6.99 -5.63 -8.50
C LEU A 99 -8.18 -6.36 -9.15
N ASP A 100 -8.57 -6.00 -10.36
CA ASP A 100 -9.66 -6.67 -11.07
C ASP A 100 -9.26 -8.10 -11.47
N PRO A 101 -8.06 -8.37 -12.02
CA PRO A 101 -7.59 -9.73 -12.24
C PRO A 101 -7.44 -10.57 -10.97
N ALA A 102 -7.24 -9.95 -9.80
CA ALA A 102 -7.19 -10.64 -8.52
C ALA A 102 -8.58 -10.91 -7.90
N GLY A 103 -9.62 -10.21 -8.35
CA GLY A 103 -10.96 -10.31 -7.80
C GLY A 103 -11.64 -11.68 -8.01
N PRO A 104 -12.89 -11.84 -7.53
CA PRO A 104 -13.64 -13.10 -7.53
C PRO A 104 -13.68 -13.83 -8.88
N ASP A 105 -13.97 -13.08 -9.95
CA ASP A 105 -14.06 -13.59 -11.33
C ASP A 105 -12.79 -13.27 -12.14
N GLY A 106 -11.74 -12.82 -11.46
CA GLY A 106 -10.49 -12.37 -12.06
C GLY A 106 -9.63 -13.52 -12.58
N SER A 107 -8.93 -13.26 -13.69
CA SER A 107 -8.08 -14.27 -14.35
C SER A 107 -6.90 -14.75 -13.51
N GLY A 108 -6.47 -13.97 -12.52
CA GLY A 108 -5.24 -14.19 -11.76
C GLY A 108 -3.96 -13.86 -12.51
N ARG A 109 -4.02 -13.32 -13.74
CA ARG A 109 -2.83 -12.81 -14.42
C ARG A 109 -2.64 -11.34 -14.06
N LEU A 110 -1.67 -11.07 -13.21
CA LEU A 110 -1.39 -9.75 -12.66
C LEU A 110 -0.13 -9.18 -13.30
N LEU A 111 -0.10 -7.88 -13.55
CA LEU A 111 1.10 -7.18 -13.96
C LEU A 111 1.83 -6.64 -12.72
N PRO A 112 3.09 -7.00 -12.44
CA PRO A 112 3.76 -6.58 -11.21
C PRO A 112 4.24 -5.12 -11.24
N SER A 113 4.43 -4.54 -12.44
CA SER A 113 4.80 -3.13 -12.63
C SER A 113 4.32 -2.65 -13.99
N LEU A 114 3.94 -1.37 -14.10
CA LEU A 114 3.51 -0.75 -15.34
C LEU A 114 4.49 0.35 -15.81
N TRP A 115 5.09 1.07 -14.86
CA TRP A 115 5.96 2.22 -15.13
C TRP A 115 7.22 2.17 -14.28
N ASP A 116 8.36 2.49 -14.88
CA ASP A 116 9.61 2.79 -14.19
C ASP A 116 9.72 4.31 -14.02
N PRO A 117 9.58 4.84 -12.79
CA PRO A 117 9.64 6.28 -12.55
C PRO A 117 11.05 6.87 -12.64
N VAL A 118 12.11 6.05 -12.63
CA VAL A 118 13.50 6.51 -12.74
C VAL A 118 13.86 6.81 -14.19
N THR A 119 13.53 5.89 -15.09
CA THR A 119 13.77 6.07 -16.54
C THR A 119 12.62 6.76 -17.27
N ASP A 120 11.48 6.93 -16.59
CA ASP A 120 10.22 7.46 -17.10
C ASP A 120 9.74 6.71 -18.35
N ARG A 121 9.65 5.38 -18.24
CA ARG A 121 9.23 4.47 -19.31
C ARG A 121 8.33 3.36 -18.78
N ALA A 122 7.56 2.76 -19.67
CA ALA A 122 6.86 1.52 -19.36
C ALA A 122 7.86 0.43 -18.93
N SER A 123 7.57 -0.27 -17.84
CA SER A 123 8.48 -1.30 -17.28
C SER A 123 8.63 -2.52 -18.17
N ARG A 124 7.62 -2.78 -19.02
CA ARG A 124 7.52 -3.99 -19.88
C ARG A 124 7.62 -5.30 -19.09
N ALA A 125 7.16 -5.32 -17.84
CA ALA A 125 7.09 -6.55 -17.07
C ALA A 125 6.17 -7.58 -17.73
N GLU A 126 6.49 -8.85 -17.53
CA GLU A 126 5.61 -9.94 -17.93
C GLU A 126 4.50 -10.14 -16.89
N TYR A 127 3.35 -10.65 -17.33
CA TYR A 127 2.28 -11.04 -16.43
C TYR A 127 2.69 -12.23 -15.57
N VAL A 128 2.34 -12.17 -14.29
CA VAL A 128 2.52 -13.25 -13.33
C VAL A 128 1.16 -13.87 -13.02
N THR A 129 1.07 -15.20 -13.09
CA THR A 129 -0.14 -15.92 -12.66
C THR A 129 -0.09 -16.15 -11.16
N LEU A 130 -0.94 -15.44 -10.42
CA LEU A 130 -1.23 -15.73 -9.02
C LEU A 130 -2.34 -16.81 -8.99
N PRO A 131 -2.18 -17.97 -8.33
CA PRO A 131 -3.23 -18.98 -8.27
C PRO A 131 -4.41 -18.55 -7.36
N PRO A 132 -5.58 -19.19 -7.47
CA PRO A 132 -6.66 -19.03 -6.49
C PRO A 132 -6.17 -19.29 -5.07
N GLY A 133 -6.72 -18.56 -4.09
CA GLY A 133 -6.21 -18.54 -2.72
C GLY A 133 -4.91 -17.74 -2.56
N GLY A 134 -4.33 -17.17 -3.61
CA GLY A 134 -3.18 -16.28 -3.49
C GLY A 134 -3.51 -14.97 -2.78
N VAL A 135 -2.47 -14.20 -2.45
CA VAL A 135 -2.56 -12.86 -1.86
C VAL A 135 -1.82 -11.88 -2.74
N VAL A 136 -2.46 -10.77 -3.12
CA VAL A 136 -1.77 -9.62 -3.69
C VAL A 136 -1.64 -8.53 -2.63
N LEU A 137 -0.40 -8.16 -2.34
CA LEU A 137 -0.05 -7.09 -1.41
C LEU A 137 0.26 -5.85 -2.24
N VAL A 138 -0.56 -4.82 -2.12
CA VAL A 138 -0.31 -3.51 -2.74
C VAL A 138 0.19 -2.55 -1.68
N SER A 139 1.42 -2.06 -1.81
CA SER A 139 2.01 -1.12 -0.85
C SER A 139 2.21 0.28 -1.45
N GLY A 140 2.13 1.29 -0.59
CA GLY A 140 2.32 2.67 -0.98
C GLY A 140 1.55 3.62 -0.07
N GLY A 141 1.53 4.90 -0.42
CA GLY A 141 0.67 5.87 0.25
C GLY A 141 -0.53 6.23 -0.60
N LEU A 142 -1.57 6.75 0.05
CA LEU A 142 -2.78 7.29 -0.59
C LEU A 142 -3.65 6.22 -1.25
N LEU A 143 -3.53 4.95 -0.86
CA LEU A 143 -4.21 3.83 -1.52
C LEU A 143 -5.71 3.77 -1.19
N LEU A 144 -6.12 4.33 -0.05
CA LEU A 144 -7.47 4.15 0.49
C LEU A 144 -8.38 5.36 0.25
N GLY A 145 -7.95 6.35 -0.54
CA GLY A 145 -8.71 7.58 -0.79
C GLY A 145 -9.61 7.56 -2.02
N GLY A 146 -9.51 6.52 -2.84
CA GLY A 146 -10.07 6.49 -4.19
C GLY A 146 -10.85 5.23 -4.52
N GLY A 147 -10.81 4.84 -5.80
CA GLY A 147 -11.64 3.76 -6.36
C GLY A 147 -10.95 2.39 -6.36
N LEU A 148 -9.93 2.18 -5.51
CA LEU A 148 -9.25 0.90 -5.39
C LEU A 148 -10.00 0.02 -4.39
N VAL A 149 -10.24 -1.23 -4.78
CA VAL A 149 -11.00 -2.18 -3.95
C VAL A 149 -10.03 -3.18 -3.33
N PHE A 150 -9.96 -3.15 -2.00
CA PHE A 150 -9.18 -4.08 -1.18
C PHE A 150 -10.11 -4.88 -0.28
N ASP A 151 -9.74 -6.14 -0.02
CA ASP A 151 -10.45 -7.03 0.88
C ASP A 151 -9.94 -6.90 2.33
N LEU A 152 -8.69 -6.44 2.50
CA LEU A 152 -8.07 -6.14 3.78
C LEU A 152 -7.19 -4.89 3.65
N ALA A 153 -7.31 -3.94 4.57
CA ALA A 153 -6.50 -2.73 4.62
C ALA A 153 -5.67 -2.65 5.91
N VAL A 154 -4.35 -2.56 5.76
CA VAL A 154 -3.38 -2.23 6.82
C VAL A 154 -2.92 -0.80 6.59
N HIS A 155 -3.23 0.10 7.52
CA HIS A 155 -2.85 1.51 7.45
C HIS A 155 -1.77 1.86 8.48
N LEU A 156 -0.61 2.29 7.99
CA LEU A 156 0.52 2.77 8.79
C LEU A 156 0.39 4.28 8.99
N VAL A 157 0.14 4.68 10.24
CA VAL A 157 -0.02 6.07 10.62
C VAL A 157 1.21 6.60 11.33
N LEU A 158 1.65 7.80 10.95
CA LEU A 158 2.60 8.61 11.70
C LEU A 158 1.91 9.87 12.21
N THR A 159 2.28 10.33 13.40
CA THR A 159 1.93 11.68 13.82
C THR A 159 2.53 12.71 12.86
N PRO A 160 1.90 13.90 12.68
CA PRO A 160 2.45 14.93 11.79
C PRO A 160 3.91 15.29 12.07
N ALA A 161 4.30 15.35 13.35
CA ALA A 161 5.68 15.63 13.75
C ALA A 161 6.64 14.48 13.39
N ALA A 162 6.22 13.22 13.59
CA ALA A 162 7.03 12.07 13.19
C ALA A 162 7.17 11.98 11.66
N LEU A 163 6.08 12.21 10.92
CA LEU A 163 6.10 12.25 9.46
C LEU A 163 7.06 13.33 8.95
N ALA A 164 6.93 14.57 9.42
CA ALA A 164 7.80 15.67 9.01
C ALA A 164 9.30 15.40 9.28
N ARG A 165 9.62 14.80 10.43
CA ARG A 165 11.02 14.47 10.80
C ARG A 165 11.61 13.33 9.97
N ARG A 166 10.78 12.40 9.49
CA ARG A 166 11.22 11.17 8.81
C ARG A 166 11.15 11.24 7.30
N THR A 167 10.36 12.15 6.74
CA THR A 167 10.32 12.41 5.31
C THR A 167 11.64 13.01 4.86
N ASP A 168 12.20 12.47 3.76
CA ASP A 168 13.40 13.03 3.13
C ASP A 168 13.17 14.54 2.83
N PRO A 169 14.13 15.43 3.13
CA PRO A 169 13.97 16.86 2.87
C PRO A 169 13.57 17.21 1.43
N ALA A 170 14.03 16.44 0.43
CA ALA A 170 13.67 16.63 -0.98
C ALA A 170 12.21 16.23 -1.28
N SER A 171 11.58 15.46 -0.40
CA SER A 171 10.18 15.04 -0.46
C SER A 171 9.29 15.78 0.54
N ALA A 172 9.80 16.75 1.31
CA ALA A 172 9.02 17.49 2.31
C ALA A 172 7.80 18.23 1.71
N TRP A 173 7.85 18.55 0.41
CA TRP A 173 6.74 19.15 -0.31
C TRP A 173 5.50 18.24 -0.42
N THR A 174 5.62 16.93 -0.18
CA THR A 174 4.47 16.00 -0.17
C THR A 174 3.70 15.99 1.15
N LEU A 175 4.23 16.62 2.22
CA LEU A 175 3.59 16.60 3.53
C LEU A 175 2.15 17.16 3.54
N PRO A 176 1.82 18.25 2.82
CA PRO A 176 0.43 18.73 2.72
C PRO A 176 -0.51 17.71 2.09
N ALA A 177 -0.04 16.88 1.15
CA ALA A 177 -0.86 15.82 0.55
C ALA A 177 -1.27 14.76 1.59
N PHE A 178 -0.34 14.36 2.46
CA PHE A 178 -0.64 13.40 3.53
C PHE A 178 -1.49 14.02 4.64
N ALA A 179 -1.34 15.31 4.92
CA ALA A 179 -2.24 16.02 5.85
C ALA A 179 -3.68 16.05 5.30
N ARG A 180 -3.84 16.45 4.04
CA ARG A 180 -5.13 16.45 3.33
C ARG A 180 -5.74 15.04 3.29
N TYR A 181 -4.94 14.02 2.99
CA TYR A 181 -5.39 12.63 3.00
C TYR A 181 -5.89 12.17 4.37
N ALA A 182 -5.17 12.51 5.44
CA ALA A 182 -5.59 12.20 6.80
C ALA A 182 -6.91 12.88 7.19
N ASP A 183 -7.13 14.12 6.72
CA ASP A 183 -8.33 14.90 7.01
C ASP A 183 -9.55 14.48 6.16
N GLU A 184 -9.38 14.30 4.85
CA GLU A 184 -10.48 14.01 3.92
C GLU A 184 -10.90 12.54 3.92
N VAL A 185 -9.93 11.62 3.99
CA VAL A 185 -10.19 10.18 3.90
C VAL A 185 -10.23 9.55 5.28
N ALA A 186 -9.40 10.02 6.21
CA ALA A 186 -9.25 9.46 7.56
C ALA A 186 -9.13 7.92 7.57
N PRO A 187 -8.13 7.32 6.90
CA PRO A 187 -8.05 5.86 6.74
C PRO A 187 -8.05 5.08 8.06
N ALA A 188 -7.47 5.66 9.11
CA ALA A 188 -7.47 5.09 10.45
C ALA A 188 -8.89 4.87 11.04
N SER A 189 -9.92 5.48 10.47
CA SER A 189 -11.33 5.32 10.86
C SER A 189 -12.00 4.09 10.28
N PHE A 190 -11.48 3.51 9.18
CA PHE A 190 -12.10 2.36 8.51
C PHE A 190 -11.15 1.21 8.16
N ALA A 191 -9.82 1.41 8.13
CA ALA A 191 -8.87 0.34 7.88
C ALA A 191 -9.03 -0.82 8.88
N ASP A 192 -8.86 -2.06 8.41
CA ASP A 192 -9.01 -3.28 9.21
C ASP A 192 -7.95 -3.41 10.30
N VAL A 193 -6.75 -2.92 10.00
CA VAL A 193 -5.61 -2.85 10.92
C VAL A 193 -4.98 -1.48 10.82
N VAL A 194 -4.82 -0.81 11.96
CA VAL A 194 -4.12 0.47 12.05
C VAL A 194 -2.87 0.27 12.90
N VAL A 195 -1.72 0.64 12.32
CA VAL A 195 -0.41 0.53 12.98
C VAL A 195 0.17 1.93 13.16
N ARG A 196 0.41 2.33 14.41
CA ARG A 196 1.22 3.52 14.70
C ARG A 196 2.69 3.21 14.45
N ALA A 197 3.33 4.01 13.60
CA ALA A 197 4.69 3.79 13.09
C ALA A 197 5.60 5.02 13.22
N ASP A 198 5.38 5.89 14.22
CA ASP A 198 6.22 7.06 14.51
C ASP A 198 7.72 6.70 14.60
N ASP A 199 8.01 5.51 15.13
CA ASP A 199 9.27 4.79 14.92
C ASP A 199 8.97 3.40 14.36
N PRO A 200 9.36 3.08 13.11
CA PRO A 200 9.17 1.76 12.50
C PRO A 200 9.81 0.60 13.28
N ARG A 201 10.75 0.88 14.19
CA ARG A 201 11.36 -0.12 15.09
C ARG A 201 10.48 -0.44 16.30
N HIS A 202 9.49 0.40 16.59
CA HIS A 202 8.61 0.30 17.76
C HIS A 202 7.15 0.50 17.34
N PRO A 203 6.61 -0.35 16.45
CA PRO A 203 5.22 -0.23 16.02
C PRO A 203 4.25 -0.50 17.17
N ALA A 204 3.03 0.00 17.02
CA ALA A 204 1.93 -0.34 17.93
C ALA A 204 0.63 -0.52 17.16
N LEU A 205 -0.11 -1.59 17.48
CA LEU A 205 -1.44 -1.83 16.94
C LEU A 205 -2.46 -0.96 17.66
N VAL A 206 -3.40 -0.42 16.89
CA VAL A 206 -4.57 0.28 17.41
C VAL A 206 -5.75 -0.69 17.38
N GLU A 207 -6.18 -1.11 18.55
CA GLU A 207 -7.30 -2.01 18.75
C GLU A 207 -8.58 -1.19 18.98
N ARG A 208 -9.62 -1.50 18.19
CA ARG A 208 -10.98 -1.01 18.44
C ARG A 208 -11.62 -1.97 19.44
N ASP A 209 -12.22 -1.41 20.49
CA ASP A 209 -12.92 -2.17 21.53
C ASP A 209 -14.21 -2.81 20.98
#